data_AF-A0A0G2GSF0-F1
#
_entry.id   AF-A0A0G2GSF0-F1
#
_cell.length_a   1.000
_cell.length_b   1.000
_cell.length_c   1.000
_cell.angle_alpha   90.00
_cell.angle_beta   90.00
_cell.angle_gamma   90.00
#
_symmetry.space_group_name_H-M   'P 1'
#
loop_
_entity.id
_entity.type
_entity.pdbx_description
1 polymer ?
#
loop_
_entity_poly.entity_id
_entity_poly.type
_entity_poly.pdbx_seq_one_letter_code
_entity_poly.pdbx_strand_id
1 'polypeptide(L)'
;MIVPETQDDPDPMDIEPSIEDIPELPETQPLSRPNNRARSVSKQRAPASFRRGGSVLSDAERPGNDPTLRRKLGDLTKKFENLDVKYQNLRDVGVRDAGVNFENLKKSTDDRSRAQDELIASLKKEVATQRALAAESKALKGQVAELNATNKQLAFENKALHTHLSESQTEVKTLTAKLAATRASSTNTEPKIPGSAVKAQRTMIAGSSDTAKDAQIRQLKEDLYSDLTGLIIRGVKRGEDEDIYDCIQTGRNGTLHFHLAVALDDKPSSQSYEEAEFEYTPLLDESRDRDLLDILPDYLTEEICFPRSSAAKFYAKVVDCMTKKVVIED
;
A
#
# COMPACT_ATOMS: atom_id res chain seq x y z
N MET A 1 20.79 52.78 4.20
CA MET A 1 21.26 51.82 3.18
C MET A 1 20.02 51.34 2.46
N ILE A 2 19.86 51.76 1.21
CA ILE A 2 18.71 51.49 0.34
C ILE A 2 19.19 50.46 -0.68
N VAL A 3 18.49 49.32 -0.79
CA VAL A 3 18.37 48.51 -2.02
C VAL A 3 16.97 47.83 -2.00
N PRO A 4 16.25 47.73 -3.13
CA PRO A 4 14.81 47.46 -3.23
C PRO A 4 14.46 46.07 -3.84
N GLU A 5 13.16 45.86 -4.15
CA GLU A 5 12.58 44.80 -5.02
C GLU A 5 12.61 43.36 -4.45
N THR A 6 11.61 42.48 -4.64
CA THR A 6 10.62 42.36 -5.71
C THR A 6 9.34 41.70 -5.17
N GLN A 7 8.21 42.13 -5.70
CA GLN A 7 6.89 41.52 -5.56
C GLN A 7 6.69 40.50 -6.70
N ASP A 8 5.68 39.62 -6.51
CA ASP A 8 4.99 38.76 -7.47
C ASP A 8 5.34 37.26 -7.41
N ASP A 9 4.65 36.55 -6.51
CA ASP A 9 4.33 35.13 -6.71
C ASP A 9 2.99 35.03 -7.46
N PRO A 10 2.89 34.20 -8.52
CA PRO A 10 1.71 34.09 -9.37
C PRO A 10 0.61 33.23 -8.73
N ASP A 11 -0.64 33.57 -9.07
CA ASP A 11 -1.86 32.83 -8.74
C ASP A 11 -1.74 31.30 -8.97
N PRO A 12 -2.31 30.47 -8.07
CA PRO A 12 -2.42 29.04 -8.33
C PRO A 12 -3.41 28.81 -9.48
N MET A 13 -2.89 28.29 -10.60
CA MET A 13 -3.70 27.88 -11.74
C MET A 13 -4.76 26.86 -11.33
N ASP A 14 -6.03 27.22 -11.53
CA ASP A 14 -7.16 26.30 -11.66
C ASP A 14 -6.87 25.33 -12.81
N ILE A 15 -6.65 24.06 -12.47
CA ILE A 15 -6.59 22.97 -13.44
C ILE A 15 -7.94 22.24 -13.37
N GLU A 16 -8.90 22.75 -14.14
CA GLU A 16 -10.02 21.93 -14.61
C GLU A 16 -9.45 20.84 -15.54
N PRO A 17 -9.79 19.55 -15.36
CA PRO A 17 -9.51 18.57 -16.38
C PRO A 17 -10.56 18.70 -17.49
N SER A 18 -10.29 19.58 -18.46
CA SER A 18 -10.99 19.59 -19.75
C SER A 18 -10.74 18.26 -20.46
N ILE A 19 -11.79 17.46 -20.56
CA ILE A 19 -11.91 16.36 -21.51
C ILE A 19 -12.04 16.98 -22.89
N GLU A 20 -10.93 17.15 -23.61
CA GLU A 20 -10.85 17.33 -25.06
C GLU A 20 -9.38 17.55 -25.45
N ASP A 21 -8.64 16.46 -25.55
CA ASP A 21 -7.58 16.26 -26.55
C ASP A 21 -6.99 14.87 -26.35
N ILE A 22 -7.53 13.91 -27.09
CA ILE A 22 -6.99 12.57 -27.23
C ILE A 22 -5.71 12.72 -28.08
N PRO A 23 -4.51 12.37 -27.59
CA PRO A 23 -3.36 12.19 -28.46
C PRO A 23 -3.70 11.00 -29.37
N GLU A 24 -3.92 11.29 -30.64
CA GLU A 24 -4.03 10.30 -31.71
C GLU A 24 -2.76 9.43 -31.65
N LEU A 25 -2.91 8.21 -31.11
CA LEU A 25 -1.85 7.22 -31.08
C LEU A 25 -1.36 6.99 -32.51
N PRO A 26 -0.04 6.89 -32.75
CA PRO A 26 0.46 6.64 -34.08
C PRO A 26 -0.12 5.31 -34.56
N GLU A 27 -0.72 5.35 -35.76
CA GLU A 27 -1.23 4.17 -36.47
C GLU A 27 -0.22 3.04 -36.37
N THR A 28 -0.59 1.96 -35.68
CA THR A 28 0.22 0.76 -35.62
C THR A 28 0.34 0.20 -37.03
N GLN A 29 1.53 0.37 -37.63
CA GLN A 29 1.91 -0.29 -38.86
C GLN A 29 1.57 -1.78 -38.79
N PRO A 30 0.96 -2.38 -39.82
CA PRO A 30 0.74 -3.81 -39.83
C PRO A 30 2.10 -4.51 -39.88
N LEU A 31 2.39 -5.29 -38.83
CA LEU A 31 3.55 -6.18 -38.77
C LEU A 31 3.62 -7.05 -40.02
N SER A 32 4.72 -6.92 -40.74
CA SER A 32 5.13 -7.76 -41.86
C SER A 32 5.04 -9.23 -41.46
N ARG A 33 4.03 -9.93 -41.98
CA ARG A 33 3.94 -11.40 -41.86
C ARG A 33 5.22 -12.01 -42.46
N PRO A 34 5.96 -12.87 -41.74
CA PRO A 34 6.94 -13.73 -42.40
C PRO A 34 6.14 -14.67 -43.29
N ASN A 35 6.18 -14.39 -44.59
CA ASN A 35 5.57 -15.19 -45.62
C ASN A 35 6.40 -16.48 -45.75
N ASN A 36 6.22 -17.42 -44.83
CA ASN A 36 6.74 -18.77 -44.97
C ASN A 36 5.92 -19.48 -46.04
N ARG A 37 6.16 -19.10 -47.29
CA ARG A 37 5.94 -19.96 -48.45
C ARG A 37 6.85 -21.16 -48.27
N ALA A 38 6.32 -22.21 -47.65
CA ALA A 38 6.87 -23.54 -47.82
C ALA A 38 6.93 -23.81 -49.33
N ARG A 39 8.15 -23.97 -49.84
CA ARG A 39 8.43 -24.31 -51.23
C ARG A 39 7.76 -25.65 -51.54
N SER A 40 6.63 -25.61 -52.24
CA SER A 40 6.10 -26.77 -52.94
C SER A 40 7.02 -27.09 -54.11
N VAL A 41 8.06 -27.88 -53.87
CA VAL A 41 8.88 -28.48 -54.93
C VAL A 41 8.07 -29.62 -55.54
N SER A 42 7.03 -29.28 -56.32
CA SER A 42 6.43 -30.22 -57.26
C SER A 42 7.32 -30.24 -58.51
N LYS A 43 8.33 -31.12 -58.48
CA LYS A 43 9.03 -31.55 -59.68
C LYS A 43 8.06 -32.39 -60.53
N GLN A 44 7.24 -31.75 -61.35
CA GLN A 44 6.65 -32.42 -62.52
C GLN A 44 7.74 -32.55 -63.58
N ARG A 45 8.45 -33.67 -63.55
CA ARG A 45 9.29 -34.12 -64.65
C ARG A 45 8.36 -34.59 -65.77
N ALA A 46 8.21 -33.81 -66.82
CA ALA A 46 7.67 -34.29 -68.08
C ALA A 46 8.51 -35.48 -68.56
N PRO A 47 7.92 -36.61 -68.99
CA PRO A 47 8.69 -37.72 -69.52
C PRO A 47 9.25 -37.33 -70.89
N ALA A 48 10.58 -37.28 -70.98
CA ALA A 48 11.30 -37.18 -72.23
C ALA A 48 10.95 -38.37 -73.13
N SER A 49 10.60 -38.07 -74.37
CA SER A 49 10.37 -39.03 -75.44
C SER A 49 11.69 -39.74 -75.79
N PHE A 50 11.90 -40.94 -75.25
CA PHE A 50 12.95 -41.83 -75.73
C PHE A 50 12.45 -42.59 -76.95
N ARG A 51 12.92 -42.15 -78.12
CA ARG A 51 12.88 -42.92 -79.36
C ARG A 51 13.64 -44.23 -79.15
N ARG A 52 12.92 -45.34 -79.27
CA ARG A 52 13.46 -46.70 -79.22
C ARG A 52 14.18 -46.96 -80.54
N GLY A 53 15.52 -46.98 -80.49
CA GLY A 53 16.37 -47.61 -81.51
C GLY A 53 16.12 -49.11 -81.56
N GLY A 54 16.16 -49.66 -82.77
CA GLY A 54 15.64 -51.00 -83.07
C GLY A 54 16.42 -52.17 -82.49
N SER A 55 15.71 -53.28 -82.38
CA SER A 55 16.26 -54.61 -82.65
C SER A 55 15.12 -55.43 -83.23
N VAL A 56 15.23 -55.67 -84.53
CA VAL A 56 14.53 -56.71 -85.28
C VAL A 56 15.33 -58.00 -85.06
N LEU A 57 14.63 -59.14 -85.25
CA LEU A 57 15.03 -60.54 -85.15
C LEU A 57 14.78 -61.12 -83.75
N SER A 58 14.11 -62.23 -83.51
CA SER A 58 13.32 -63.20 -84.29
C SER A 58 12.78 -64.15 -83.22
N ASP A 59 11.50 -64.49 -83.24
CA ASP A 59 11.01 -65.88 -83.25
C ASP A 59 9.53 -65.89 -82.88
N ALA A 60 8.72 -66.30 -83.83
CA ALA A 60 7.30 -66.46 -83.66
C ALA A 60 7.03 -67.89 -83.18
N GLU A 61 5.99 -68.01 -82.35
CA GLU A 61 5.19 -69.22 -82.15
C GLU A 61 5.61 -70.20 -81.04
N ARG A 62 5.11 -69.92 -79.82
CA ARG A 62 4.43 -70.93 -78.99
C ARG A 62 3.48 -70.27 -77.97
N PRO A 63 2.16 -70.49 -78.05
CA PRO A 63 1.23 -69.95 -77.08
C PRO A 63 1.24 -70.82 -75.82
N GLY A 64 1.72 -70.27 -74.70
CA GLY A 64 1.27 -70.74 -73.39
C GLY A 64 2.28 -70.95 -72.27
N ASN A 65 3.60 -70.72 -72.44
CA ASN A 65 4.51 -70.98 -71.30
C ASN A 65 5.87 -70.30 -71.33
N ASP A 66 5.95 -68.98 -71.56
CA ASP A 66 7.20 -68.24 -71.32
C ASP A 66 7.32 -67.92 -69.81
N PRO A 67 8.25 -68.56 -69.07
CA PRO A 67 8.41 -68.37 -67.62
C PRO A 67 8.82 -66.93 -67.29
N THR A 68 9.49 -66.25 -68.22
CA THR A 68 9.96 -64.88 -68.02
C THR A 68 8.80 -63.89 -68.08
N LEU A 69 7.83 -64.09 -68.98
CA LEU A 69 6.60 -63.29 -69.05
C LEU A 69 5.73 -63.50 -67.82
N ARG A 70 5.60 -64.74 -67.33
CA ARG A 70 4.83 -65.03 -66.11
C ARG A 70 5.44 -64.38 -64.87
N ARG A 71 6.77 -64.42 -64.74
CA ARG A 71 7.49 -63.74 -63.65
C ARG A 71 7.31 -62.22 -63.74
N LYS A 72 7.46 -61.63 -64.93
CA LYS A 72 7.24 -60.19 -65.16
C LYS A 72 5.80 -59.77 -64.81
N LEU A 73 4.81 -60.58 -65.15
CA LEU A 73 3.41 -60.33 -64.83
C LEU A 73 3.17 -60.38 -63.31
N GLY A 74 3.70 -61.40 -62.63
CA GLY A 74 3.64 -61.48 -61.16
C GLY A 74 4.36 -60.32 -60.46
N ASP A 75 5.52 -59.89 -60.97
CA ASP A 75 6.25 -58.72 -60.48
C ASP A 75 5.47 -57.41 -60.73
N LEU A 76 4.74 -57.32 -61.84
CA LEU A 76 3.87 -56.18 -62.16
C LEU A 76 2.67 -56.14 -61.20
N THR A 77 1.98 -57.26 -61.01
CA THR A 77 0.85 -57.38 -60.07
C THR A 77 1.26 -57.00 -58.65
N LYS A 78 2.40 -57.53 -58.16
CA LYS A 78 2.95 -57.14 -56.85
C LYS A 78 3.27 -55.66 -56.77
N LYS A 79 3.78 -55.04 -57.84
CA LYS A 79 4.02 -53.58 -57.87
C LYS A 79 2.73 -52.79 -57.80
N PHE A 80 1.67 -53.23 -58.49
CA PHE A 80 0.35 -52.60 -58.43
C PHE A 80 -0.26 -52.70 -57.02
N GLU A 81 -0.26 -53.89 -56.42
CA GLU A 81 -0.73 -54.11 -55.04
C GLU A 81 0.07 -53.26 -54.05
N ASN A 82 1.40 -53.24 -54.18
CA ASN A 82 2.26 -52.41 -53.34
C ASN A 82 2.00 -50.91 -53.52
N LEU A 83 1.66 -50.46 -54.73
CA LEU A 83 1.31 -49.07 -54.98
C LEU A 83 -0.05 -48.72 -54.38
N ASP A 84 -1.02 -49.63 -54.46
CA ASP A 84 -2.35 -49.43 -53.90
C ASP A 84 -2.30 -49.33 -52.37
N VAL A 85 -1.57 -50.24 -51.70
CA VAL A 85 -1.33 -50.16 -50.25
C VAL A 85 -0.63 -48.85 -49.87
N LYS A 86 0.38 -48.42 -50.62
CA LYS A 86 1.05 -47.13 -50.37
C LYS A 86 0.12 -45.94 -50.56
N TYR A 87 -0.76 -45.98 -51.56
CA TYR A 87 -1.74 -44.93 -51.80
C TYR A 87 -2.75 -44.84 -50.66
N GLN A 88 -3.31 -45.97 -50.22
CA GLN A 88 -4.24 -45.99 -49.09
C GLN A 88 -3.56 -45.51 -47.80
N ASN A 89 -2.35 -46.00 -47.51
CA ASN A 89 -1.58 -45.54 -46.36
C ASN A 89 -1.33 -44.02 -46.40
N LEU A 90 -0.96 -43.47 -47.56
CA LEU A 90 -0.72 -42.04 -47.70
C LEU A 90 -2.02 -41.23 -47.54
N ARG A 91 -3.13 -41.74 -48.08
CA ARG A 91 -4.45 -41.14 -47.92
C ARG A 91 -4.88 -41.12 -46.45
N ASP A 92 -4.73 -42.24 -45.74
CA ASP A 92 -5.10 -42.37 -44.34
C ASP A 92 -4.23 -41.50 -43.44
N VAL A 93 -2.92 -41.40 -43.73
CA VAL A 93 -2.03 -40.44 -43.07
C VAL A 93 -2.51 -39.02 -43.32
N GLY A 94 -2.81 -38.65 -44.57
CA GLY A 94 -3.29 -37.30 -44.90
C GLY A 94 -4.59 -36.92 -44.18
N VAL A 95 -5.56 -37.85 -44.11
CA VAL A 95 -6.83 -37.64 -43.40
C VAL A 95 -6.60 -37.53 -41.89
N ARG A 96 -5.78 -38.41 -41.31
CA ARG A 96 -5.45 -38.34 -39.88
C ARG A 96 -4.72 -37.05 -39.51
N ASP A 97 -3.70 -36.67 -40.28
CA ASP A 97 -2.92 -35.47 -40.01
C ASP A 97 -3.78 -34.21 -40.14
N ALA A 98 -4.68 -34.16 -41.14
CA ALA A 98 -5.66 -33.09 -41.28
C ALA A 98 -6.65 -33.05 -40.10
N GLY A 99 -7.12 -34.21 -39.64
CA GLY A 99 -8.01 -34.33 -38.48
C GLY A 99 -7.35 -33.86 -37.18
N VAL A 100 -6.10 -34.28 -36.94
CA VAL A 100 -5.31 -33.84 -35.77
C VAL A 100 -5.05 -32.33 -35.82
N ASN A 101 -4.70 -31.79 -37.00
CA ASN A 101 -4.50 -30.35 -37.15
C ASN A 101 -5.79 -29.55 -36.90
N PHE A 102 -6.92 -30.02 -37.44
CA PHE A 102 -8.22 -29.39 -37.19
C PHE A 102 -8.59 -29.40 -35.71
N GLU A 103 -8.46 -30.54 -35.04
CA GLU A 103 -8.72 -30.66 -33.60
C GLU A 103 -7.81 -29.75 -32.77
N ASN A 104 -6.52 -29.66 -33.12
CA ASN A 104 -5.58 -28.77 -32.44
C ASN A 104 -5.95 -27.29 -32.63
N LEU A 105 -6.32 -26.88 -33.85
CA LEU A 105 -6.76 -25.51 -34.13
C LEU A 105 -8.07 -25.18 -33.42
N LYS A 106 -9.02 -26.13 -33.38
CA LYS A 106 -10.28 -25.99 -32.66
C LYS A 106 -10.03 -25.81 -31.17
N LYS A 107 -9.27 -26.72 -30.54
CA LYS A 107 -8.89 -26.62 -29.12
C LYS A 107 -8.20 -25.29 -28.80
N SER A 108 -7.20 -24.90 -29.59
CA SER A 108 -6.51 -23.61 -29.40
C SER A 108 -7.46 -22.40 -29.51
N THR A 109 -8.45 -22.47 -30.39
CA THR A 109 -9.45 -21.40 -30.54
C THR A 109 -10.41 -21.37 -29.36
N ASP A 110 -10.91 -22.52 -28.93
CA ASP A 110 -11.80 -22.66 -27.77
C ASP A 110 -11.10 -22.23 -26.48
N ASP A 111 -9.84 -22.63 -26.29
CA ASP A 111 -8.99 -22.23 -25.15
C ASP A 111 -8.76 -20.72 -25.14
N ARG A 112 -8.46 -20.13 -26.31
CA ARG A 112 -8.30 -18.68 -26.44
C ARG A 112 -9.61 -17.94 -26.17
N SER A 113 -10.75 -18.46 -26.62
CA SER A 113 -12.06 -17.86 -26.33
C SER A 113 -12.33 -17.88 -24.82
N ARG A 114 -12.11 -19.03 -24.16
CA ARG A 114 -12.28 -19.16 -22.71
C ARG A 114 -11.38 -18.21 -21.93
N ALA A 115 -10.09 -18.13 -22.29
CA ALA A 115 -9.16 -17.21 -21.64
C ALA A 115 -9.57 -15.72 -21.84
N GLN A 116 -10.11 -15.37 -23.01
CA GLN A 116 -10.65 -14.03 -23.26
C GLN A 116 -11.89 -13.74 -22.41
N ASP A 117 -12.82 -14.69 -22.31
CA ASP A 117 -14.03 -14.54 -21.49
C ASP A 117 -13.70 -14.41 -20.00
N GLU A 118 -12.74 -15.20 -19.50
CA GLU A 118 -12.23 -15.10 -18.12
C GLU A 118 -11.57 -13.73 -17.86
N LEU A 119 -10.78 -13.22 -18.80
CA LEU A 119 -10.17 -11.89 -18.71
C LEU A 119 -11.24 -10.78 -18.73
N ILE A 120 -12.25 -10.90 -19.59
CA ILE A 120 -13.35 -9.94 -19.63
C ILE A 120 -14.12 -9.96 -18.31
N ALA A 121 -14.35 -11.14 -17.73
CA ALA A 121 -15.02 -11.29 -16.44
C ALA A 121 -14.20 -10.67 -15.30
N SER A 122 -12.88 -10.90 -15.26
CA SER A 122 -12.00 -10.32 -14.24
C SER A 122 -11.93 -8.80 -14.36
N LEU A 123 -11.77 -8.25 -15.57
CA LEU A 123 -11.77 -6.81 -15.81
C LEU A 123 -13.11 -6.16 -15.43
N LYS A 124 -14.24 -6.80 -15.74
CA LYS A 124 -15.56 -6.31 -15.29
C LYS A 124 -15.68 -6.27 -13.77
N LYS A 125 -15.18 -7.30 -13.08
CA LYS A 125 -15.13 -7.35 -11.62
C LYS A 125 -14.28 -6.21 -11.08
N GLU A 126 -13.10 -5.99 -11.65
CA GLU A 126 -12.18 -4.92 -11.24
C GLU A 126 -12.79 -3.53 -11.46
N VAL A 127 -13.46 -3.29 -12.59
CA VAL A 127 -14.16 -2.03 -12.85
C VAL A 127 -15.29 -1.81 -11.84
N ALA A 128 -16.02 -2.86 -11.46
CA ALA A 128 -17.06 -2.77 -10.44
C ALA A 128 -16.48 -2.42 -9.07
N THR A 129 -15.36 -3.03 -8.68
CA THR A 129 -14.68 -2.70 -7.41
C THR A 129 -14.11 -1.28 -7.43
N GLN A 130 -13.50 -0.85 -8.53
CA GLN A 130 -12.99 0.52 -8.68
C GLN A 130 -14.12 1.56 -8.57
N ARG A 131 -15.29 1.29 -9.16
CA ARG A 131 -16.47 2.16 -9.03
C ARG A 131 -17.00 2.22 -7.60
N ALA A 132 -17.03 1.10 -6.89
CA ALA A 132 -17.44 1.06 -5.49
C ALA A 132 -16.49 1.90 -4.61
N LEU A 133 -15.17 1.69 -4.76
CA LEU A 133 -14.16 2.46 -4.06
C LEU A 133 -14.21 3.96 -4.39
N ALA A 134 -14.48 4.33 -5.64
CA ALA A 134 -14.66 5.72 -6.03
C ALA A 134 -15.89 6.37 -5.37
N ALA A 135 -17.00 5.63 -5.25
CA ALA A 135 -18.20 6.09 -4.57
C ALA A 135 -17.95 6.28 -3.06
N GLU A 136 -17.26 5.34 -2.42
CA GLU A 136 -16.85 5.44 -1.02
C GLU A 136 -15.90 6.62 -0.77
N SER A 137 -14.89 6.80 -1.63
CA SER A 137 -13.98 7.95 -1.56
C SER A 137 -14.74 9.28 -1.65
N LYS A 138 -15.75 9.38 -2.52
CA LYS A 138 -16.60 10.56 -2.61
C LYS A 138 -17.43 10.77 -1.34
N ALA A 139 -17.98 9.71 -0.76
CA ALA A 139 -18.74 9.79 0.50
C ALA A 139 -17.86 10.23 1.67
N LEU A 140 -16.67 9.63 1.82
CA LEU A 140 -15.68 10.01 2.85
C LEU A 140 -15.22 11.46 2.69
N LYS A 141 -14.96 11.93 1.46
CA LYS A 141 -14.66 13.35 1.21
C LYS A 141 -15.80 14.26 1.67
N GLY A 142 -17.05 13.86 1.46
CA GLY A 142 -18.23 14.56 1.97
C GLY A 142 -18.24 14.65 3.50
N GLN A 143 -18.02 13.52 4.18
CA GLN A 143 -17.95 13.48 5.65
C GLN A 143 -16.80 14.34 6.19
N VAL A 144 -15.63 14.32 5.55
CA VAL A 144 -14.50 15.19 5.93
C VAL A 144 -14.85 16.66 5.77
N ALA A 145 -15.56 17.05 4.70
CA ALA A 145 -16.02 18.42 4.51
C ALA A 145 -17.02 18.85 5.60
N GLU A 146 -17.96 17.98 5.96
CA GLU A 146 -18.94 18.21 7.02
C GLU A 146 -18.26 18.33 8.39
N LEU A 147 -17.39 17.40 8.76
CA LEU A 147 -16.62 17.43 10.01
C LEU A 147 -15.71 18.67 10.10
N ASN A 148 -15.15 19.12 8.98
CA ASN A 148 -14.39 20.38 8.96
C ASN A 148 -15.29 21.60 9.19
N ALA A 149 -16.51 21.61 8.65
CA ALA A 149 -17.47 22.68 8.88
C ALA A 149 -17.92 22.72 10.36
N THR A 150 -18.21 21.56 10.96
CA THR A 150 -18.59 21.48 12.38
C THR A 150 -17.43 21.86 13.31
N ASN A 151 -16.19 21.43 13.01
CA ASN A 151 -15.02 21.86 13.77
C ASN A 151 -14.79 23.37 13.68
N LYS A 152 -14.99 23.99 12.51
CA LYS A 152 -14.92 25.45 12.37
C LYS A 152 -15.99 26.16 13.21
N GLN A 153 -17.20 25.63 13.23
CA GLN A 153 -18.30 26.14 14.05
C GLN A 153 -17.99 26.04 15.55
N LEU A 154 -17.56 24.86 16.02
CA LEU A 154 -17.17 24.64 17.42
C LEU A 154 -15.99 25.51 17.83
N ALA A 155 -15.03 25.76 16.93
CA ALA A 155 -13.93 26.67 17.18
C ALA A 155 -14.41 28.13 17.32
N PHE A 156 -15.39 28.56 16.53
CA PHE A 156 -16.02 29.87 16.68
C PHE A 156 -16.78 29.99 18.00
N GLU A 157 -17.58 28.99 18.36
CA GLU A 157 -18.33 28.95 19.62
C GLU A 157 -17.40 28.96 20.84
N ASN A 158 -16.32 28.17 20.82
CA ASN A 158 -15.32 28.21 21.89
C ASN A 158 -14.69 29.60 22.04
N LYS A 159 -14.37 30.28 20.93
CA LYS A 159 -13.85 31.65 20.98
C LYS A 159 -14.87 32.62 21.60
N ALA A 160 -16.14 32.51 21.22
CA ALA A 160 -17.22 33.34 21.76
C ALA A 160 -17.45 33.08 23.27
N LEU A 161 -17.43 31.81 23.68
CA LEU A 161 -17.54 31.45 25.10
C LEU A 161 -16.34 31.96 25.91
N HIS A 162 -15.12 31.90 25.35
CA HIS A 162 -13.95 32.49 25.98
C HIS A 162 -14.06 34.01 26.14
N THR A 163 -14.59 34.72 25.15
CA THR A 163 -14.84 36.17 25.28
C THR A 163 -15.87 36.47 26.36
N HIS A 164 -16.98 35.73 26.41
CA HIS A 164 -17.99 35.91 27.46
C HIS A 164 -17.48 35.57 28.87
N LEU A 165 -16.67 34.50 29.01
CA LEU A 165 -16.02 34.16 30.27
C LEU A 165 -15.10 35.29 30.73
N SER A 166 -14.29 35.83 29.81
CA SER A 166 -13.41 36.98 30.06
C SER A 166 -14.21 38.21 30.52
N GLU A 167 -15.26 38.58 29.79
CA GLU A 167 -16.15 39.70 30.13
C GLU A 167 -16.75 39.51 31.53
N SER A 168 -17.33 38.33 31.82
CA SER A 168 -17.90 38.02 33.13
C SER A 168 -16.84 38.07 34.25
N GLN A 169 -15.62 37.55 34.02
CA GLN A 169 -14.53 37.65 34.98
C GLN A 169 -14.12 39.11 35.25
N THR A 170 -14.10 39.96 34.23
CA THR A 170 -13.82 41.39 34.42
C THR A 170 -14.95 42.07 35.20
N GLU A 171 -16.22 41.76 34.90
CA GLU A 171 -17.36 42.29 35.62
C GLU A 171 -17.32 41.91 37.11
N VAL A 172 -17.11 40.62 37.43
CA VAL A 172 -16.96 40.15 38.81
C VAL A 172 -15.82 40.87 39.53
N LYS A 173 -14.66 41.07 38.87
CA LYS A 173 -13.55 41.85 39.43
C LYS A 173 -13.93 43.31 39.71
N THR A 174 -14.70 43.95 38.82
CA THR A 174 -15.18 45.32 39.05
C THR A 174 -16.20 45.39 40.19
N LEU A 175 -17.14 44.44 40.28
CA LEU A 175 -18.16 44.40 41.33
C LEU A 175 -17.54 44.13 42.70
N THR A 176 -16.58 43.20 42.78
CA THR A 176 -15.82 42.92 44.00
C THR A 176 -14.99 44.12 44.45
N ALA A 177 -14.34 44.83 43.52
CA ALA A 177 -13.65 46.08 43.82
C ALA A 177 -14.61 47.19 44.32
N LYS A 178 -15.78 47.34 43.68
CA LYS A 178 -16.82 48.28 44.13
C LYS A 178 -17.32 47.93 45.54
N LEU A 179 -17.61 46.65 45.82
CA LEU A 179 -18.03 46.19 47.14
C LEU A 179 -16.95 46.46 48.21
N ALA A 180 -15.68 46.22 47.91
CA ALA A 180 -14.57 46.54 48.81
C ALA A 180 -14.47 48.05 49.08
N ALA A 181 -14.63 48.89 48.06
CA ALA A 181 -14.64 50.34 48.21
C ALA A 181 -15.84 50.84 49.04
N THR A 182 -17.04 50.31 48.82
CA THR A 182 -18.22 50.64 49.64
C THR A 182 -18.03 50.21 51.09
N ARG A 183 -17.47 49.01 51.33
CA ARG A 183 -17.12 48.55 52.69
C ARG A 183 -16.12 49.48 53.36
N ALA A 184 -15.03 49.85 52.68
CA ALA A 184 -14.02 50.78 53.20
C ALA A 184 -14.59 52.19 53.46
N SER A 185 -15.55 52.66 52.64
CA SER A 185 -16.21 53.95 52.84
C SER A 185 -17.25 53.92 53.96
N SER A 186 -17.84 52.76 54.27
CA SER A 186 -18.77 52.58 55.40
C SER A 186 -18.07 52.47 56.76
N THR A 187 -16.76 52.17 56.78
CA THR A 187 -15.95 52.05 58.01
C THR A 187 -15.13 53.29 58.34
N ASN A 188 -15.14 54.33 57.51
CA ASN A 188 -14.35 55.56 57.71
C ASN A 188 -15.23 56.77 58.04
N THR A 189 -15.58 56.91 59.32
CA THR A 189 -15.91 58.18 59.94
C THR A 189 -14.68 58.73 60.67
N GLU A 190 -13.65 59.17 59.95
CA GLU A 190 -12.67 60.16 60.45
C GLU A 190 -11.71 60.65 59.32
N PRO A 191 -11.36 61.95 59.24
CA PRO A 191 -10.62 62.50 58.11
C PRO A 191 -9.11 62.62 58.40
N LYS A 192 -8.23 62.07 57.54
CA LYS A 192 -6.82 62.51 57.51
C LYS A 192 -6.07 62.22 56.19
N ILE A 193 -5.78 63.32 55.47
CA ILE A 193 -4.58 63.69 54.67
C ILE A 193 -4.19 62.83 53.44
N PRO A 194 -3.88 63.46 52.26
CA PRO A 194 -3.49 62.76 51.04
C PRO A 194 -1.99 62.46 50.99
N GLY A 195 -1.62 61.21 50.70
CA GLY A 195 -0.23 60.75 50.66
C GLY A 195 0.08 59.82 49.47
N SER A 196 0.90 60.35 48.57
CA SER A 196 1.98 59.70 47.80
C SER A 196 1.76 58.37 47.03
N ALA A 197 1.98 58.48 45.72
CA ALA A 197 2.74 57.59 44.84
C ALA A 197 2.95 56.12 45.27
N VAL A 198 2.24 55.20 44.59
CA VAL A 198 2.71 53.82 44.39
C VAL A 198 2.75 53.54 42.90
N LYS A 199 3.95 53.68 42.33
CA LYS A 199 4.32 53.16 41.01
C LYS A 199 4.41 51.63 41.14
N ALA A 200 3.35 50.93 40.78
CA ALA A 200 3.38 49.48 40.63
C ALA A 200 4.21 49.12 39.39
N GLN A 201 5.46 48.72 39.66
CA GLN A 201 6.39 48.11 38.73
C GLN A 201 5.69 46.92 38.03
N ARG A 202 5.35 47.09 36.74
CA ARG A 202 5.07 45.96 35.87
C ARG A 202 6.40 45.27 35.56
N THR A 203 6.71 44.22 36.32
CA THR A 203 7.74 43.26 35.92
C THR A 203 7.19 42.52 34.71
N MET A 204 7.49 43.03 33.52
CA MET A 204 7.28 42.33 32.26
C MET A 204 8.08 41.03 32.33
N ILE A 205 7.37 39.93 32.11
CA ILE A 205 7.88 38.56 32.08
C ILE A 205 8.86 38.45 30.91
N ALA A 206 10.15 38.64 31.20
CA ALA A 206 11.27 38.45 30.28
C ALA A 206 11.81 37.01 30.32
N GLY A 207 10.91 36.01 30.46
CA GLY A 207 11.28 34.59 30.56
C GLY A 207 10.55 33.67 29.57
N SER A 208 9.66 34.20 28.73
CA SER A 208 8.83 33.39 27.83
C SER A 208 9.56 32.92 26.57
N SER A 209 10.65 33.57 26.15
CA SER A 209 11.36 33.19 24.92
C SER A 209 12.28 31.98 25.12
N ASP A 210 12.95 31.89 26.26
CA ASP A 210 13.96 30.87 26.48
C ASP A 210 13.31 29.55 26.91
N THR A 211 12.24 29.62 27.70
CA THR A 211 11.40 28.46 28.03
C THR A 211 10.70 27.87 26.80
N ALA A 212 10.26 28.70 25.86
CA ALA A 212 9.68 28.25 24.59
C ALA A 212 10.71 27.58 23.67
N LYS A 213 11.92 28.13 23.58
CA LYS A 213 13.03 27.50 22.84
C LYS A 213 13.45 26.18 23.46
N ASP A 214 13.56 26.10 24.78
CA ASP A 214 13.89 24.87 25.48
C ASP A 214 12.82 23.79 25.28
N ALA A 215 11.54 24.16 25.27
CA ALA A 215 10.46 23.23 24.95
C ALA A 215 10.55 22.71 23.51
N GLN A 216 10.82 23.60 22.55
CA GLN A 216 11.02 23.19 21.15
C GLN A 216 12.22 22.24 20.98
N ILE A 217 13.34 22.51 21.67
CA ILE A 217 14.51 21.62 21.64
C ILE A 217 14.20 20.25 22.24
N ARG A 218 13.38 20.18 23.31
CA ARG A 218 12.95 18.88 23.87
C ARG A 218 12.10 18.09 22.88
N GLN A 219 11.15 18.75 22.21
CA GLN A 219 10.33 18.12 21.17
C GLN A 219 11.20 17.57 20.04
N LEU A 220 12.13 18.35 19.51
CA LEU A 220 13.00 17.90 18.42
C LEU A 220 13.88 16.70 18.81
N LYS A 221 14.28 16.59 20.08
CA LYS A 221 15.01 15.42 20.57
C LYS A 221 14.11 14.19 20.61
N GLU A 222 12.87 14.35 21.09
CA GLU A 222 11.89 13.29 21.13
C GLU A 222 11.50 12.81 19.74
N ASP A 223 11.23 13.73 18.81
CA ASP A 223 10.92 13.42 17.41
C ASP A 223 12.04 12.61 16.76
N LEU A 224 13.30 13.01 16.98
CA LEU A 224 14.46 12.26 16.48
C LEU A 224 14.53 10.84 17.08
N TYR A 225 14.29 10.69 18.38
CA TYR A 225 14.26 9.37 18.99
C TYR A 225 13.10 8.53 18.43
N SER A 226 11.93 9.11 18.26
CA SER A 226 10.77 8.47 17.62
C SER A 226 11.12 7.97 16.21
N ASP A 227 11.75 8.81 15.38
CA ASP A 227 12.14 8.43 14.02
C ASP A 227 13.17 7.29 13.97
N LEU A 228 14.10 7.26 14.93
CA LEU A 228 15.15 6.24 14.99
C LEU A 228 14.69 4.91 15.58
N THR A 229 13.75 4.95 16.53
CA THR A 229 13.34 3.79 17.34
C THR A 229 11.97 3.25 16.96
N GLY A 230 11.12 4.08 16.35
CA GLY A 230 9.70 3.81 16.17
C GLY A 230 8.90 3.86 17.47
N LEU A 231 9.50 4.28 18.60
CA LEU A 231 8.85 4.41 19.90
C LEU A 231 8.39 5.85 20.11
N ILE A 232 7.09 6.03 20.35
CA ILE A 232 6.45 7.32 20.60
C ILE A 232 5.97 7.34 22.05
N ILE A 233 6.33 8.39 22.80
CA ILE A 233 5.83 8.63 24.14
C ILE A 233 4.70 9.67 24.04
N ARG A 234 3.44 9.23 24.07
CA ARG A 234 2.28 10.14 23.91
C ARG A 234 2.09 11.09 25.08
N GLY A 235 2.44 10.65 26.27
CA GLY A 235 2.24 11.43 27.48
C GLY A 235 2.89 10.79 28.68
N VAL A 236 3.15 11.64 29.68
CA VAL A 236 3.67 11.23 30.98
C VAL A 236 2.71 11.73 32.04
N LYS A 237 2.18 10.82 32.85
CA LYS A 237 1.38 11.13 34.02
C LYS A 237 2.26 10.90 35.25
N ARG A 238 2.62 12.00 35.92
CA ARG A 238 3.33 11.91 37.20
C ARG A 238 2.32 11.68 38.31
N GLY A 239 2.43 10.53 38.97
CA GLY A 239 1.69 10.20 40.18
C GLY A 239 2.43 10.64 41.44
N GLU A 240 1.82 10.39 42.59
CA GLU A 240 2.49 10.57 43.89
C GLU A 240 3.48 9.41 44.15
N ASP A 241 3.15 8.20 43.72
CA ASP A 241 3.95 6.99 43.94
C ASP A 241 4.70 6.50 42.68
N GLU A 242 4.19 6.80 41.47
CA GLU A 242 4.74 6.26 40.22
C GLU A 242 4.59 7.23 39.05
N ASP A 243 5.54 7.21 38.12
CA ASP A 243 5.46 7.91 36.84
C ASP A 243 4.99 6.93 35.75
N ILE A 244 3.83 7.22 35.13
CA ILE A 244 3.23 6.39 34.07
C ILE A 244 3.48 7.02 32.71
N TYR A 245 4.11 6.25 31.82
CA TYR A 245 4.42 6.61 30.45
C TYR A 245 3.46 5.91 29.50
N ASP A 246 2.78 6.68 28.65
CA ASP A 246 1.91 6.17 27.58
C ASP A 246 2.75 6.00 26.30
N CYS A 247 2.99 4.75 25.88
CA CYS A 247 3.95 4.40 24.84
C CYS A 247 3.28 3.69 23.66
N ILE A 248 3.65 4.09 22.44
CA ILE A 248 3.28 3.39 21.20
C ILE A 248 4.55 2.99 20.48
N GLN A 249 4.75 1.67 20.31
CA GLN A 249 5.76 1.16 19.40
C GLN A 249 5.14 0.94 18.03
N THR A 250 5.75 1.53 17.01
CA THR A 250 5.36 1.32 15.60
C THR A 250 6.32 0.35 14.91
N GLY A 251 5.81 -0.39 13.93
CA GLY A 251 6.61 -1.28 13.10
C GLY A 251 5.86 -1.77 11.85
N ARG A 252 6.49 -2.71 11.14
CA ARG A 252 5.91 -3.30 9.91
C ARG A 252 4.71 -4.17 10.20
N ASN A 253 4.67 -4.79 11.38
CA ASN A 253 3.61 -5.69 11.81
C ASN A 253 2.46 -4.97 12.53
N GLY A 254 2.46 -3.62 12.55
CA GLY A 254 1.41 -2.82 13.17
C GLY A 254 1.93 -1.88 14.25
N THR A 255 1.09 -1.59 15.25
CA THR A 255 1.42 -0.73 16.39
C THR A 255 1.07 -1.42 17.70
N LEU A 256 2.00 -1.45 18.65
CA LEU A 256 1.80 -1.96 19.99
C LEU A 256 1.65 -0.78 20.97
N HIS A 257 0.50 -0.70 21.62
CA HIS A 257 0.19 0.33 22.62
C HIS A 257 0.36 -0.27 24.01
N PHE A 258 1.07 0.39 24.91
CA PHE A 258 1.32 -0.06 26.27
C PHE A 258 1.64 1.09 27.21
N HIS A 259 1.50 0.85 28.50
CA HIS A 259 2.03 1.73 29.54
C HIS A 259 3.29 1.14 30.16
N LEU A 260 4.21 2.03 30.54
CA LEU A 260 5.32 1.70 31.44
C LEU A 260 5.17 2.56 32.70
N ALA A 261 5.06 1.93 33.87
CA ALA A 261 5.12 2.64 35.15
C ALA A 261 6.50 2.45 35.79
N VAL A 262 6.97 3.52 36.44
CA VAL A 262 8.25 3.54 37.18
C VAL A 262 7.97 4.06 38.58
N ALA A 263 8.28 3.25 39.59
CA ALA A 263 8.14 3.66 40.98
C ALA A 263 9.04 4.87 41.31
N LEU A 264 8.45 5.86 41.99
CA LEU A 264 9.15 7.01 42.54
C LEU A 264 9.74 6.60 43.87
N ASP A 265 11.05 6.34 43.90
CA ASP A 265 11.72 5.94 45.14
C ASP A 265 11.92 7.18 46.05
N ASP A 266 11.17 7.24 47.15
CA ASP A 266 11.10 8.39 48.07
C ASP A 266 12.37 8.56 48.95
N LYS A 267 13.38 7.70 48.78
CA LYS A 267 14.61 7.70 49.60
C LYS A 267 15.86 7.89 48.75
N PRO A 268 16.64 8.97 48.95
CA PRO A 268 17.95 9.15 48.35
C PRO A 268 19.03 8.33 49.09
N SER A 269 18.73 7.07 49.41
CA SER A 269 19.75 6.11 49.81
C SER A 269 20.31 5.49 48.55
N SER A 270 21.63 5.29 48.53
CA SER A 270 22.45 4.73 47.44
C SER A 270 22.10 3.29 46.98
N GLN A 271 20.86 2.84 47.13
CA GLN A 271 20.29 1.68 46.44
C GLN A 271 19.72 2.21 45.12
N SER A 272 20.63 2.45 44.18
CA SER A 272 20.86 1.57 43.03
C SER A 272 19.83 1.89 41.95
N TYR A 273 20.11 2.92 41.15
CA TYR A 273 19.37 3.26 39.93
C TYR A 273 19.05 2.04 39.03
N GLU A 274 19.85 0.98 39.15
CA GLU A 274 19.70 -0.32 38.46
C GLU A 274 18.62 -1.25 39.06
N GLU A 275 18.21 -1.03 40.33
CA GLU A 275 17.18 -1.81 41.05
C GLU A 275 15.75 -1.29 40.81
N ALA A 276 15.58 -0.11 40.18
CA ALA A 276 14.25 0.39 39.83
C ALA A 276 13.51 -0.62 38.95
N GLU A 277 12.26 -0.94 39.30
CA GLU A 277 11.42 -1.85 38.56
C GLU A 277 10.51 -1.08 37.59
N PHE A 278 10.33 -1.63 36.40
CA PHE A 278 9.35 -1.20 35.43
C PHE A 278 8.16 -2.15 35.47
N GLU A 279 6.96 -1.59 35.50
CA GLU A 279 5.73 -2.32 35.27
C GLU A 279 5.23 -2.03 33.85
N TYR A 280 4.98 -3.09 33.09
CA TYR A 280 4.47 -3.04 31.73
C TYR A 280 3.01 -3.48 31.71
N THR A 281 2.16 -2.66 31.11
CA THR A 281 0.73 -2.95 30.93
C THR A 281 0.38 -2.84 29.44
N PRO A 282 0.09 -3.95 28.75
CA PRO A 282 -0.32 -3.90 27.35
C PRO A 282 -1.73 -3.32 27.20
N LEU A 283 -1.95 -2.51 26.17
CA LEU A 283 -3.26 -1.96 25.79
C LEU A 283 -3.71 -2.57 24.47
N LEU A 284 -3.89 -3.90 24.47
CA LEU A 284 -4.27 -4.68 23.30
C LEU A 284 -5.79 -4.85 23.23
N ASP A 285 -6.35 -4.70 22.04
CA ASP A 285 -7.75 -4.99 21.74
C ASP A 285 -7.83 -6.24 20.84
N GLU A 286 -8.51 -7.30 21.29
CA GLU A 286 -8.61 -8.58 20.56
C GLU A 286 -9.16 -8.42 19.14
N SER A 287 -10.00 -7.42 18.89
CA SER A 287 -10.60 -7.18 17.57
C SER A 287 -9.68 -6.42 16.63
N ARG A 288 -8.94 -5.44 17.17
CA ARG A 288 -8.11 -4.51 16.38
C ARG A 288 -6.70 -5.05 16.19
N ASP A 289 -6.19 -5.76 17.19
CA ASP A 289 -4.79 -6.15 17.30
C ASP A 289 -4.62 -7.68 17.08
N ARG A 290 -5.62 -8.34 16.45
CA ARG A 290 -5.66 -9.79 16.22
C ARG A 290 -4.40 -10.33 15.52
N ASP A 291 -4.02 -9.73 14.39
CA ASP A 291 -2.84 -10.16 13.63
C ASP A 291 -1.54 -9.96 14.42
N LEU A 292 -1.53 -9.00 15.35
CA LEU A 292 -0.41 -8.73 16.23
C LEU A 292 -0.35 -9.74 17.40
N LEU A 293 -1.50 -10.14 17.94
CA LEU A 293 -1.61 -11.16 18.98
C LEU A 293 -1.08 -12.53 18.52
N ASP A 294 -1.27 -12.89 17.25
CA ASP A 294 -0.79 -14.17 16.70
C ASP A 294 0.75 -14.26 16.62
N ILE A 295 1.44 -13.11 16.63
CA ILE A 295 2.90 -13.04 16.49
C ILE A 295 3.63 -12.62 17.77
N LEU A 296 2.91 -12.02 18.73
CA LEU A 296 3.48 -11.56 19.98
C LEU A 296 3.73 -12.76 20.92
N PRO A 297 4.88 -12.81 21.60
CA PRO A 297 5.08 -13.72 22.71
C PRO A 297 4.08 -13.45 23.84
N ASP A 298 3.66 -14.50 24.54
CA ASP A 298 2.67 -14.44 25.65
C ASP A 298 3.03 -13.39 26.73
N TYR A 299 4.32 -13.22 27.04
CA TYR A 299 4.74 -12.23 28.05
C TYR A 299 4.58 -10.77 27.61
N LEU A 300 4.32 -10.49 26.33
CA LEU A 300 3.99 -9.14 25.83
C LEU A 300 2.48 -8.92 25.71
N THR A 301 1.67 -9.96 25.91
CA THR A 301 0.21 -9.84 25.97
C THR A 301 -0.32 -9.78 27.40
N GLU A 302 0.54 -10.09 28.39
CA GLU A 302 0.26 -10.01 29.82
C GLU A 302 0.98 -8.83 30.50
N GLU A 303 0.49 -8.45 31.69
CA GLU A 303 1.15 -7.49 32.57
C GLU A 303 2.40 -8.11 33.18
N ILE A 304 3.54 -7.42 33.07
CA ILE A 304 4.82 -7.92 33.58
C ILE A 304 5.60 -6.84 34.34
N CYS A 305 6.35 -7.26 35.35
CA CYS A 305 7.30 -6.39 36.05
C CYS A 305 8.73 -6.88 35.80
N PHE A 306 9.65 -5.96 35.52
CA PHE A 306 11.05 -6.29 35.28
C PHE A 306 11.99 -5.18 35.74
N PRO A 307 13.24 -5.50 36.14
CA PRO A 307 14.20 -4.50 36.59
C PRO A 307 14.69 -3.63 35.43
N ARG A 308 15.09 -2.40 35.73
CA ARG A 308 15.63 -1.43 34.76
C ARG A 308 16.80 -1.96 33.94
N SER A 309 17.66 -2.76 34.54
CA SER A 309 18.77 -3.44 33.85
C SER A 309 18.32 -4.34 32.67
N SER A 310 17.05 -4.77 32.67
CA SER A 310 16.44 -5.58 31.60
C SER A 310 15.63 -4.77 30.59
N ALA A 311 15.44 -3.47 30.80
CA ALA A 311 14.63 -2.62 29.92
C ALA A 311 15.15 -2.61 28.46
N ALA A 312 16.47 -2.60 28.27
CA ALA A 312 17.06 -2.68 26.93
C ALA A 312 16.76 -4.01 26.23
N LYS A 313 16.71 -5.12 26.98
CA LYS A 313 16.38 -6.46 26.44
C LYS A 313 14.89 -6.53 26.09
N PHE A 314 14.04 -6.02 26.97
CA PHE A 314 12.61 -5.89 26.72
C PHE A 314 12.35 -5.10 25.43
N TYR A 315 12.94 -3.91 25.31
CA TYR A 315 12.79 -3.07 24.12
C TYR A 315 13.29 -3.77 22.84
N ALA A 316 14.44 -4.44 22.89
CA ALA A 316 14.94 -5.21 21.75
C ALA A 316 13.98 -6.33 21.30
N LYS A 317 13.30 -6.99 22.26
CA LYS A 317 12.28 -8.00 21.95
C LYS A 317 11.03 -7.40 21.32
N VAL A 318 10.55 -6.27 21.84
CA VAL A 318 9.44 -5.52 21.26
C VAL A 318 9.75 -5.13 19.82
N VAL A 319 10.90 -4.51 19.56
CA VAL A 319 11.32 -4.13 18.19
C VAL A 319 11.43 -5.33 17.26
N ASP A 320 12.00 -6.45 17.74
CA ASP A 320 12.10 -7.68 16.98
C ASP A 320 10.72 -8.18 16.54
N CYS A 321 9.75 -8.20 17.44
CA CYS A 321 8.36 -8.60 17.14
C CYS A 321 7.67 -7.63 16.18
N MET A 322 7.96 -6.33 16.27
CA MET A 322 7.32 -5.31 15.42
C MET A 322 7.93 -5.20 14.01
N THR A 323 9.16 -5.69 13.79
CA THR A 323 9.91 -5.46 12.54
C THR A 323 10.27 -6.72 11.76
N LYS A 324 10.36 -7.90 12.41
CA LYS A 324 10.66 -9.16 11.72
C LYS A 324 9.46 -9.62 10.92
N LYS A 325 9.73 -10.02 9.66
CA LYS A 325 8.71 -10.53 8.75
C LYS A 325 8.23 -11.89 9.26
N VAL A 326 7.01 -11.94 9.77
CA VAL A 326 6.35 -13.20 10.11
C VAL A 326 5.70 -13.73 8.83
N VAL A 327 6.16 -14.89 8.37
CA VAL A 327 5.47 -15.65 7.33
C VAL A 327 4.48 -16.52 8.07
N ILE A 328 3.22 -16.11 8.10
CA ILE A 328 2.12 -16.97 8.52
C ILE A 328 1.96 -17.97 7.36
N GLU A 329 2.44 -19.20 7.54
CA GLU A 329 2.11 -20.30 6.63
C GLU A 329 0.66 -20.69 6.90
N ASP A 330 -0.21 -20.41 5.92
CA ASP A 330 -1.62 -20.83 5.88
C ASP A 330 -1.76 -22.36 5.80
#